data_AF-A0A0P7UMA9-F1
#
_entry.id   AF-A0A0P7UMA9-F1
#
_cell.length_a   1.000
_cell.length_b   1.000
_cell.length_c   1.000
_cell.angle_alpha   90.00
_cell.angle_beta   90.00
_cell.angle_gamma   90.00
#
_symmetry.space_group_name_H-M   'P 1'
#
loop_
_entity.id
_entity.type
_entity.pdbx_description
1 polymer ?
#
loop_
_entity_poly.entity_id
_entity_poly.type
_entity_poly.pdbx_seq_one_letter_code
_entity_poly.pdbx_strand_id
1 'polypeptide(L)'
;MALCPWAPWLTAPAARSHGLGGAPDAPHPLLKIPGGRGSGRDHLLSVLLYKDERLTVTQATPANGTTCFLYFRHQLTECRTSCWESVLVADSLFLQIPEGHLPEGSKEGLILLLQFAEENLKVRYVFAWFSKNREDRLSITKTFHYMGFEMVKPGHPLVPNQTNWLFMLYSLDPSSSEEA
;
A
#
# COMPACT_ATOMS: atom_id res chain seq x y z
N MET A 1 0.78 -7.23 -14.43
CA MET A 1 0.72 -6.77 -13.02
C MET A 1 1.93 -7.34 -12.32
N ALA A 2 2.90 -6.51 -11.99
CA ALA A 2 4.03 -6.95 -11.18
C ALA A 2 3.47 -7.31 -9.80
N LEU A 3 3.54 -8.60 -9.44
CA LEU A 3 3.21 -9.09 -8.12
C LEU A 3 4.03 -8.27 -7.13
N CYS A 4 3.36 -7.51 -6.26
CA CYS A 4 4.06 -6.70 -5.31
C CYS A 4 4.97 -7.60 -4.46
N PRO A 5 6.28 -7.29 -4.33
CA PRO A 5 7.30 -8.23 -3.83
C PRO A 5 7.11 -8.66 -2.36
N TRP A 6 6.12 -8.08 -1.67
CA TRP A 6 5.78 -8.30 -0.27
C TRP A 6 4.55 -9.23 -0.08
N ALA A 7 3.76 -9.52 -1.13
CA ALA A 7 2.56 -10.38 -1.02
C ALA A 7 2.78 -11.76 -0.36
N PRO A 8 3.92 -12.46 -0.55
CA PRO A 8 4.18 -13.74 0.13
C PRO A 8 4.57 -13.63 1.61
N TRP A 9 4.99 -12.45 2.08
CA TRP A 9 5.49 -12.21 3.44
C TRP A 9 4.46 -11.58 4.36
N LEU A 10 3.36 -11.16 3.75
CA LEU A 10 2.22 -10.45 4.32
C LEU A 10 1.07 -11.34 4.71
N THR A 11 1.17 -12.61 4.36
CA THR A 11 0.37 -13.64 4.97
C THR A 11 0.76 -13.68 6.43
N ALA A 12 -0.02 -13.02 7.28
CA ALA A 12 -0.01 -13.29 8.71
C ALA A 12 -0.04 -14.81 8.89
N PRO A 13 0.65 -15.40 9.88
CA PRO A 13 0.49 -16.80 10.20
C PRO A 13 -0.99 -16.99 10.54
N ALA A 14 -1.74 -17.56 9.60
CA ALA A 14 -3.11 -17.96 9.82
C ALA A 14 -3.05 -18.90 11.02
N ALA A 15 -3.61 -18.47 12.14
CA ALA A 15 -3.83 -19.32 13.29
C ALA A 15 -4.66 -20.50 12.79
N ARG A 16 -3.99 -21.65 12.59
CA ARG A 16 -4.66 -22.93 12.37
C ARG A 16 -5.39 -23.25 13.67
N SER A 17 -6.63 -22.80 13.80
CA SER A 17 -7.61 -23.51 14.60
C SER A 17 -8.00 -24.75 13.81
N HIS A 18 -7.26 -25.83 14.05
CA HIS A 18 -7.66 -27.17 13.65
C HIS A 18 -8.84 -27.56 14.55
N GLY A 19 -10.06 -27.21 14.13
CA GLY A 19 -11.30 -27.44 14.87
C GLY A 19 -12.26 -28.30 14.06
N LEU A 20 -12.17 -29.62 14.30
CA LEU A 20 -13.25 -30.62 14.25
C LEU A 20 -13.96 -30.85 12.91
N GLY A 21 -13.54 -31.93 12.23
CA GLY A 21 -14.35 -32.65 11.25
C GLY A 21 -15.39 -33.55 11.92
N GLY A 22 -16.57 -33.66 11.29
CA GLY A 22 -17.67 -34.50 11.78
C GLY A 22 -18.94 -34.56 10.93
N ALA A 23 -18.81 -34.76 9.60
CA ALA A 23 -19.70 -35.56 8.71
C ALA A 23 -21.24 -35.23 8.62
N PRO A 24 -22.08 -35.94 7.81
CA PRO A 24 -22.67 -35.38 6.57
C PRO A 24 -24.20 -35.57 6.40
N ASP A 25 -24.70 -35.14 5.23
CA ASP A 25 -25.85 -35.68 4.44
C ASP A 25 -27.25 -35.02 4.54
N ALA A 26 -27.69 -34.43 3.42
CA ALA A 26 -29.08 -34.39 2.95
C ALA A 26 -29.12 -34.14 1.42
N PRO A 27 -29.86 -34.93 0.61
CA PRO A 27 -29.84 -34.82 -0.86
C PRO A 27 -31.03 -34.07 -1.51
N HIS A 28 -30.70 -33.29 -2.56
CA HIS A 28 -31.44 -32.94 -3.81
C HIS A 28 -32.83 -32.23 -3.77
N PRO A 29 -33.39 -31.61 -4.88
CA PRO A 29 -32.88 -31.40 -6.27
C PRO A 29 -33.09 -29.99 -6.92
N LEU A 30 -32.31 -29.78 -8.00
CA LEU A 30 -32.56 -29.08 -9.28
C LEU A 30 -33.33 -27.74 -9.36
N LEU A 31 -32.62 -26.71 -9.83
CA LEU A 31 -33.19 -25.76 -10.79
C LEU A 31 -32.20 -25.45 -11.93
N LYS A 32 -32.72 -25.68 -13.14
CA LYS A 32 -32.21 -25.40 -14.48
C LYS A 32 -31.43 -24.08 -14.61
N ILE A 33 -30.32 -24.18 -15.34
CA ILE A 33 -29.46 -23.12 -15.90
C ILE A 33 -30.28 -22.15 -16.80
N PRO A 34 -29.81 -20.92 -17.11
CA PRO A 34 -28.84 -20.81 -18.20
C PRO A 34 -27.76 -19.73 -18.03
N GLY A 35 -26.52 -20.08 -18.40
CA GLY A 35 -25.70 -19.21 -19.25
C GLY A 35 -25.32 -17.85 -18.69
N GLY A 36 -24.87 -17.76 -17.44
CA GLY A 36 -24.11 -16.61 -16.98
C GLY A 36 -22.69 -16.71 -17.49
N ARG A 37 -22.39 -16.11 -18.65
CA ARG A 37 -21.02 -15.78 -19.06
C ARG A 37 -20.48 -14.78 -18.04
N GLY A 38 -20.06 -15.28 -16.87
CA GLY A 38 -19.29 -14.55 -15.90
C GLY A 38 -18.01 -14.17 -16.60
N SER A 39 -17.98 -12.94 -17.12
CA SER A 39 -16.72 -12.27 -17.40
C SER A 39 -15.99 -12.30 -16.07
N GLY A 40 -15.01 -13.20 -15.97
CA GLY A 40 -14.05 -13.28 -14.89
C GLY A 40 -13.28 -11.98 -14.86
N ARG A 41 -13.93 -10.95 -14.32
CA ARG A 41 -13.30 -9.72 -13.92
C ARG A 41 -12.86 -10.00 -12.51
N ASP A 42 -11.56 -10.13 -12.37
CA ASP A 42 -10.85 -10.12 -11.10
C ASP A 42 -11.57 -9.17 -10.15
N HIS A 43 -12.24 -9.70 -9.12
CA HIS A 43 -13.08 -8.93 -8.20
C HIS A 43 -12.18 -8.13 -7.25
N LEU A 44 -11.50 -7.13 -7.80
CA LEU A 44 -10.89 -6.07 -7.02
C LEU A 44 -12.02 -5.11 -6.66
N LEU A 45 -12.55 -5.23 -5.44
CA LEU A 45 -13.53 -4.26 -4.94
C LEU A 45 -12.76 -2.97 -4.63
N SER A 46 -12.93 -1.97 -5.51
CA SER A 46 -12.39 -0.63 -5.31
C SER A 46 -13.39 0.22 -4.54
N VAL A 47 -13.03 0.64 -3.34
CA VAL A 47 -13.86 1.44 -2.43
C VAL A 47 -13.28 2.84 -2.32
N LEU A 48 -14.12 3.88 -2.42
CA LEU A 48 -13.70 5.25 -2.15
C LEU A 48 -13.63 5.47 -0.63
N LEU A 49 -12.44 5.79 -0.10
CA LEU A 49 -12.25 6.06 1.33
C LEU A 49 -12.38 7.54 1.65
N TYR A 50 -11.84 8.40 0.78
CA TYR A 50 -11.80 9.84 0.99
C TYR A 50 -11.78 10.60 -0.32
N LYS A 51 -12.41 11.77 -0.35
CA LYS A 51 -12.34 12.70 -1.47
C LYS A 51 -12.58 14.12 -0.99
N ASP A 52 -11.63 15.00 -1.29
CA ASP A 52 -11.81 16.45 -1.28
C ASP A 52 -11.38 17.07 -2.62
N GLU A 53 -11.18 18.38 -2.64
CA GLU A 53 -10.74 19.12 -3.84
C GLU A 53 -9.34 18.73 -4.33
N ARG A 54 -8.46 18.24 -3.43
CA ARG A 54 -7.04 18.02 -3.71
C ARG A 54 -6.65 16.55 -3.70
N LEU A 55 -7.27 15.71 -2.88
CA LEU A 55 -6.90 14.32 -2.63
C LEU A 55 -8.10 13.40 -2.79
N THR A 56 -7.92 12.35 -3.57
CA THR A 56 -8.83 11.20 -3.63
C THR A 56 -8.09 9.96 -3.14
N VAL A 57 -8.64 9.27 -2.14
CA VAL A 57 -8.09 8.02 -1.62
C VAL A 57 -9.04 6.87 -1.92
N THR A 58 -8.55 5.86 -2.63
CA THR A 58 -9.32 4.65 -2.93
C THR A 58 -8.60 3.42 -2.39
N GLN A 59 -9.38 2.48 -1.87
CA GLN A 59 -8.91 1.20 -1.38
C GLN A 59 -9.24 0.12 -2.39
N ALA A 60 -8.31 -0.79 -2.65
CA ALA A 60 -8.55 -2.00 -3.40
C ALA A 60 -8.13 -3.21 -2.58
N THR A 61 -9.07 -4.12 -2.36
CA THR A 61 -8.79 -5.39 -1.69
C THR A 61 -9.05 -6.52 -2.69
N PRO A 62 -8.03 -7.35 -3.03
CA PRO A 62 -8.26 -8.54 -3.84
C PRO A 62 -9.16 -9.52 -3.08
N ALA A 63 -9.95 -10.30 -3.81
CA ALA A 63 -10.94 -11.24 -3.25
C ALA A 63 -10.36 -12.28 -2.27
N ASN A 64 -9.03 -12.45 -2.23
CA ASN A 64 -8.33 -13.31 -1.27
C ASN A 64 -8.03 -12.63 0.09
N GLY A 65 -8.38 -11.35 0.27
CA GLY A 65 -8.43 -10.65 1.56
C GLY A 65 -7.08 -10.32 2.20
N THR A 66 -5.95 -10.62 1.53
CA THR A 66 -4.64 -10.61 2.20
C THR A 66 -3.92 -9.25 2.20
N THR A 67 -4.29 -8.33 1.30
CA THR A 67 -3.52 -7.10 1.07
C THR A 67 -4.44 -5.91 0.81
N CYS A 68 -4.30 -4.83 1.58
CA CYS A 68 -5.12 -3.62 1.47
C CYS A 68 -4.39 -2.53 0.66
N PHE A 69 -4.57 -2.51 -0.66
CA PHE A 69 -3.99 -1.47 -1.50
C PHE A 69 -4.69 -0.14 -1.28
N LEU A 70 -3.92 0.93 -1.19
CA LEU A 70 -4.41 2.30 -1.10
C LEU A 70 -3.78 3.12 -2.22
N TYR A 71 -4.63 3.77 -3.01
CA TYR A 71 -4.25 4.69 -4.07
C TYR A 71 -4.58 6.11 -3.65
N PHE A 72 -3.56 6.97 -3.64
CA PHE A 72 -3.67 8.38 -3.29
C PHE A 72 -3.50 9.21 -4.55
N ARG A 73 -4.56 9.84 -5.02
CA ARG A 73 -4.55 10.69 -6.21
C ARG A 73 -4.65 12.14 -5.82
N HIS A 74 -3.58 12.90 -6.04
CA HIS A 74 -3.52 14.34 -5.84
C HIS A 74 -3.92 15.06 -7.14
N GLN A 75 -4.90 15.96 -7.06
CA GLN A 75 -5.37 16.80 -8.15
C GLN A 75 -4.57 18.11 -8.17
N LEU A 76 -3.75 18.31 -9.20
CA LEU A 76 -2.95 19.53 -9.35
C LEU A 76 -3.74 20.63 -10.09
N THR A 77 -4.40 20.24 -11.18
CA THR A 77 -5.28 21.08 -12.01
C THR A 77 -6.41 20.20 -12.52
N GLU A 78 -7.46 20.72 -13.14
CA GLU A 78 -8.60 19.93 -13.65
C GLU A 78 -8.20 18.73 -14.52
N CYS A 79 -7.09 18.82 -15.25
CA CYS A 79 -6.61 17.79 -16.17
C CYS A 79 -5.34 17.07 -15.71
N ARG A 80 -4.74 17.43 -14.56
CA ARG A 80 -3.47 16.86 -14.09
C ARG A 80 -3.58 16.28 -12.69
N THR A 81 -3.12 15.05 -12.55
CA THR A 81 -3.07 14.34 -11.28
C THR A 81 -1.73 13.67 -11.08
N SER A 82 -1.27 13.58 -9.83
CA SER A 82 -0.21 12.67 -9.40
C SER A 82 -0.82 11.55 -8.57
N CYS A 83 -0.21 10.36 -8.61
CA CYS A 83 -0.74 9.18 -7.92
C CYS A 83 0.38 8.47 -7.15
N TRP A 84 0.08 8.07 -5.93
CA TRP A 84 0.91 7.20 -5.12
C TRP A 84 0.18 5.88 -4.89
N GLU A 85 0.84 4.79 -5.25
CA GLU A 85 0.42 3.44 -4.91
C GLU A 85 1.07 3.01 -3.61
N SER A 86 0.26 2.46 -2.71
CA SER A 86 0.73 2.04 -1.42
C SER A 86 -0.05 0.85 -0.89
N VAL A 87 0.48 0.27 0.19
CA VAL A 87 -0.19 -0.81 0.86
C VAL A 87 -0.16 -0.64 2.37
N LEU A 88 -1.32 -0.84 2.98
CA LEU A 88 -1.50 -0.75 4.42
C LEU A 88 -1.30 -2.12 5.08
N VAL A 89 -0.42 -2.18 6.08
CA VAL A 89 -0.07 -3.37 6.85
C VAL A 89 0.04 -3.00 8.33
N ALA A 90 -0.89 -3.48 9.14
CA ALA A 90 -1.00 -3.06 10.55
C ALA A 90 -0.91 -1.52 10.65
N ASP A 91 0.01 -1.00 11.46
CA ASP A 91 0.23 0.45 11.66
C ASP A 91 1.28 1.04 10.71
N SER A 92 1.48 0.45 9.52
CA SER A 92 2.52 0.85 8.57
C SER A 92 2.00 0.94 7.14
N LEU A 93 2.37 2.02 6.44
CA LEU A 93 2.03 2.24 5.04
C LEU A 93 3.28 2.09 4.16
N PHE A 94 3.21 1.25 3.14
CA PHE A 94 4.33 0.98 2.23
C PHE A 94 4.08 1.62 0.86
N LEU A 95 4.84 2.67 0.53
CA LEU A 95 4.76 3.42 -0.71
C LEU A 95 5.76 2.91 -1.73
N GLN A 96 5.27 2.61 -2.94
CA GLN A 96 6.14 2.36 -4.07
C GLN A 96 6.52 3.69 -4.72
N ILE A 97 7.83 3.96 -4.88
CA ILE A 97 8.29 5.12 -5.62
C ILE A 97 8.20 4.80 -7.12
N PRO A 98 7.47 5.60 -7.93
CA PRO A 98 7.34 5.40 -9.37
C PRO A 98 8.70 5.31 -10.07
N GLU A 99 8.81 4.46 -11.09
CA GLU A 99 10.01 4.39 -11.94
C GLU A 99 10.19 5.68 -12.75
N GLY A 100 11.44 6.05 -13.00
CA GLY A 100 11.79 7.31 -13.67
C GLY A 100 11.64 8.53 -12.76
N HIS A 101 11.69 9.71 -13.37
CA HIS A 101 11.61 10.97 -12.63
C HIS A 101 10.24 11.10 -11.95
N LEU A 102 10.24 11.59 -10.70
CA LEU A 102 9.01 11.85 -9.98
C LEU A 102 8.17 12.87 -10.78
N PRO A 103 6.89 12.58 -11.04
CA PRO A 103 6.05 13.49 -11.80
C PRO A 103 5.86 14.81 -11.05
N GLU A 104 5.55 15.87 -11.78
CA GLU A 104 5.17 17.17 -11.20
C GLU A 104 4.05 16.99 -10.16
N GLY A 105 4.12 17.73 -9.04
CA GLY A 105 3.15 17.62 -7.95
C GLY A 105 3.21 16.32 -7.13
N SER A 106 4.21 15.48 -7.33
CA SER A 106 4.44 14.27 -6.53
C SER A 106 4.81 14.60 -5.08
N LYS A 107 5.58 15.69 -4.85
CA LYS A 107 5.99 16.13 -3.51
C LYS A 107 4.78 16.62 -2.70
N GLU A 108 3.97 17.48 -3.29
CA GLU A 108 2.73 17.97 -2.70
C GLU A 108 1.74 16.83 -2.47
N GLY A 109 1.66 15.89 -3.42
CA GLY A 109 0.87 14.67 -3.27
C GLY A 109 1.37 13.78 -2.12
N LEU A 110 2.69 13.69 -1.93
CA LEU A 110 3.29 12.94 -0.82
C LEU A 110 2.98 13.61 0.53
N ILE A 111 3.02 14.95 0.60
CA ILE A 111 2.65 15.69 1.83
C ILE A 111 1.18 15.41 2.20
N LEU A 112 0.26 15.50 1.23
CA LEU A 112 -1.16 15.19 1.47
C LEU A 112 -1.36 13.73 1.89
N LEU A 113 -0.59 12.80 1.32
CA LEU A 113 -0.59 11.40 1.72
C LEU A 113 -0.12 11.23 3.16
N LEU A 114 0.99 11.86 3.56
CA LEU A 114 1.52 11.78 4.93
C LEU A 114 0.52 12.34 5.94
N GLN A 115 -0.11 13.48 5.63
CA GLN A 115 -1.18 14.05 6.44
C GLN A 115 -2.36 13.09 6.56
N PHE A 116 -2.82 12.51 5.44
CA PHE A 116 -3.91 11.53 5.48
C PHE A 116 -3.52 10.28 6.29
N ALA A 117 -2.29 9.81 6.16
CA ALA A 117 -1.77 8.66 6.89
C ALA A 117 -1.81 8.90 8.41
N GLU A 118 -1.43 10.09 8.87
CA GLU A 118 -1.47 10.48 10.28
C GLU A 118 -2.90 10.72 10.80
N GLU A 119 -3.68 11.51 10.06
CA GLU A 119 -4.97 12.00 10.53
C GLU A 119 -6.08 10.95 10.40
N ASN A 120 -6.09 10.20 9.29
CA ASN A 120 -7.20 9.33 8.91
C ASN A 120 -6.85 7.85 9.09
N LEU A 121 -5.64 7.42 8.67
CA LEU A 121 -5.23 6.03 8.82
C LEU A 121 -4.65 5.71 10.20
N LYS A 122 -4.17 6.73 10.94
CA LYS A 122 -3.53 6.60 12.25
C LYS A 122 -2.34 5.62 12.24
N VAL A 123 -1.63 5.53 11.12
CA VAL A 123 -0.43 4.70 11.01
C VAL A 123 0.74 5.40 11.68
N ARG A 124 1.69 4.61 12.20
CA ARG A 124 2.89 5.13 12.88
C ARG A 124 4.05 5.32 11.92
N TYR A 125 4.11 4.49 10.88
CA TYR A 125 5.27 4.42 9.99
C TYR A 125 4.84 4.49 8.53
N VAL A 126 5.63 5.20 7.74
CA VAL A 126 5.52 5.22 6.28
C VAL A 126 6.84 4.79 5.68
N PHE A 127 6.85 3.66 4.98
CA PHE A 127 8.01 3.12 4.28
C PHE A 127 7.92 3.44 2.79
N ALA A 128 8.86 4.20 2.25
CA ALA A 128 9.02 4.37 0.80
C ALA A 128 10.05 3.36 0.27
N TRP A 129 9.78 2.72 -0.87
CA TRP A 129 10.70 1.73 -1.44
C TRP A 129 10.89 1.86 -2.95
N PHE A 130 12.09 1.48 -3.42
CA PHE A 130 12.47 1.52 -4.83
C PHE A 130 13.64 0.57 -5.16
N SER A 131 13.82 0.23 -6.44
CA SER A 131 14.89 -0.70 -6.88
C SER A 131 16.28 -0.12 -6.64
N LYS A 132 17.19 -0.92 -6.07
CA LYS A 132 18.58 -0.50 -5.81
C LYS A 132 19.37 -0.19 -7.09
N ASN A 133 18.92 -0.73 -8.23
CA ASN A 133 19.59 -0.67 -9.53
C ASN A 133 19.16 0.55 -10.36
N ARG A 134 18.31 1.42 -9.81
CA ARG A 134 17.87 2.66 -10.46
C ARG A 134 19.02 3.64 -10.63
N GLU A 135 19.11 4.24 -11.81
CA GLU A 135 20.08 5.30 -12.13
C GLU A 135 19.87 6.55 -11.27
N ASP A 136 18.61 6.87 -10.94
CA ASP A 136 18.20 8.04 -10.17
C ASP A 136 18.18 7.81 -8.65
N ARG A 137 18.71 6.67 -8.17
CA ARG A 137 18.76 6.29 -6.74
C ARG A 137 19.22 7.44 -5.84
N LEU A 138 20.33 8.09 -6.18
CA LEU A 138 20.90 9.14 -5.33
C LEU A 138 19.98 10.37 -5.26
N SER A 139 19.28 10.70 -6.35
CA SER A 139 18.31 11.79 -6.37
C SER A 139 17.12 11.46 -5.49
N ILE A 140 16.57 10.24 -5.62
CA ILE A 140 15.44 9.77 -4.80
C ILE A 140 15.80 9.82 -3.32
N THR A 141 16.93 9.22 -2.94
CA THR A 141 17.38 9.21 -1.55
C THR A 141 17.54 10.63 -1.01
N LYS A 142 18.15 11.54 -1.76
CA LYS A 142 18.27 12.95 -1.34
C LYS A 142 16.91 13.61 -1.17
N THR A 143 16.01 13.47 -2.15
CA THR A 143 14.68 14.08 -2.11
C THR A 143 13.88 13.60 -0.89
N PHE A 144 13.79 12.29 -0.68
CA PHE A 144 13.04 11.74 0.45
C PHE A 144 13.73 12.07 1.78
N HIS A 145 15.06 12.12 1.83
CA HIS A 145 15.80 12.54 3.01
C HIS A 145 15.48 13.99 3.42
N TYR A 146 15.42 14.91 2.45
CA TYR A 146 14.99 16.29 2.72
C TYR A 146 13.54 16.39 3.22
N MET A 147 12.71 15.40 2.94
CA MET A 147 11.33 15.32 3.43
C MET A 147 11.23 14.63 4.80
N GLY A 148 12.36 14.26 5.42
CA GLY A 148 12.41 13.63 6.74
C GLY A 148 12.44 12.10 6.73
N PHE A 149 12.58 11.46 5.56
CA PHE A 149 12.76 10.02 5.50
C PHE A 149 14.21 9.61 5.80
N GLU A 150 14.37 8.52 6.54
CA GLU A 150 15.67 7.95 6.87
C GLU A 150 15.91 6.63 6.16
N MET A 151 17.14 6.36 5.73
CA MET A 151 17.48 5.08 5.11
C MET A 151 17.34 3.94 6.13
N VAL A 152 16.56 2.92 5.81
CA VAL A 152 16.37 1.77 6.70
C VAL A 152 17.64 0.93 6.73
N LYS A 153 18.11 0.61 7.93
CA LYS A 153 19.25 -0.29 8.13
C LYS A 153 18.86 -1.73 7.78
N PRO A 154 19.76 -2.52 7.14
CA PRO A 154 19.53 -3.94 6.96
C PRO A 154 19.20 -4.64 8.29
N GLY A 155 18.25 -5.58 8.27
CA GLY A 155 17.80 -6.29 9.48
C GLY A 155 16.68 -5.59 10.26
N HIS A 156 16.07 -4.52 9.73
CA HIS A 156 14.88 -3.92 10.32
C HIS A 156 13.70 -4.91 10.33
N PRO A 157 12.98 -5.11 11.45
CA PRO A 157 11.99 -6.19 11.59
C PRO A 157 10.81 -6.09 10.62
N LEU A 158 10.46 -4.87 10.18
CA LEU A 158 9.37 -4.63 9.22
C LEU A 158 9.82 -4.62 7.74
N VAL A 159 11.13 -4.74 7.47
CA VAL A 159 11.65 -4.72 6.10
C VAL A 159 12.27 -6.08 5.80
N PRO A 160 11.78 -6.80 4.78
CA PRO A 160 12.38 -8.08 4.43
C PRO A 160 13.82 -7.86 3.97
N ASN A 161 14.72 -8.80 4.29
CA ASN A 161 16.13 -8.80 3.87
C ASN A 161 16.30 -9.04 2.36
N GLN A 162 15.43 -8.47 1.52
CA GLN A 162 15.51 -8.56 0.08
C GLN A 162 16.60 -7.62 -0.43
N THR A 163 17.64 -8.21 -1.00
CA THR A 163 18.84 -7.48 -1.43
C THR A 163 18.61 -6.57 -2.65
N ASN A 164 17.42 -6.50 -3.24
CA ASN A 164 17.17 -5.78 -4.50
C ASN A 164 16.42 -4.45 -4.35
N TRP A 165 15.93 -4.14 -3.16
CA TRP A 165 15.13 -2.96 -2.87
C TRP A 165 15.81 -2.12 -1.79
N LEU A 166 15.67 -0.80 -1.89
CA LEU A 166 16.02 0.13 -0.84
C LEU A 166 14.75 0.65 -0.19
N PHE A 167 14.82 0.84 1.12
CA PHE A 167 13.69 1.29 1.94
C PHE A 167 14.10 2.54 2.70
N MET A 168 13.18 3.49 2.77
CA MET A 168 13.30 4.70 3.58
C MET A 168 12.08 4.81 4.49
N LEU A 169 12.28 5.18 5.74
CA LEU A 169 11.26 5.23 6.79
C LEU A 169 10.98 6.69 7.18
N TYR A 170 9.71 7.02 7.28
CA TYR A 170 9.20 8.24 7.92
C TYR A 170 8.36 7.85 9.13
N SER A 171 8.68 8.41 10.30
CA SER A 171 7.90 8.20 11.52
C SER A 171 6.89 9.33 11.69
N LEU A 172 5.62 8.98 11.90
CA LEU A 172 4.53 9.92 12.16
C LEU A 172 4.32 10.13 13.68
N ASP A 173 5.38 9.92 14.49
CA ASP A 173 5.28 9.98 15.96
C ASP A 173 4.57 11.27 16.43
N PRO A 174 3.56 11.19 17.32
CA PRO A 174 2.76 12.34 17.76
C PRO A 174 3.51 13.30 18.72
N SER A 175 4.84 13.17 18.86
CA SER A 175 5.65 13.97 19.78
C SER A 175 7.08 14.12 19.29
N SER A 176 7.30 14.84 18.20
CA SER A 176 8.59 15.47 17.93
C SER A 176 8.56 16.93 18.40
N SER A 177 8.50 17.10 19.71
CA SER A 177 8.93 18.32 20.39
C SER A 177 9.85 17.87 21.51
N GLU A 178 11.10 17.60 21.16
CA GLU A 178 12.18 17.60 22.12
C GLU A 178 13.05 18.81 21.78
N GLU A 179 12.97 19.81 22.66
CA GLU A 179 13.71 21.06 22.63
C GLU A 179 15.23 20.79 22.66
N ALA A 180 15.99 21.54 21.87
CA ALA A 180 17.43 21.74 22.09
C ALA A 180 17.86 23.13 21.61
#